data_AF-A0A672ILQ9-F1
#
_entry.id   AF-A0A672ILQ9-F1
#
_cell.length_a   1.000
_cell.length_b   1.000
_cell.length_c   1.000
_cell.angle_alpha   90.00
_cell.angle_beta   90.00
_cell.angle_gamma   90.00
#
_symmetry.space_group_name_H-M   'P 1'
#
loop_
_entity.id
_entity.type
_entity.pdbx_description
1 polymer ?
#
loop_
_entity_poly.entity_id
_entity_poly.type
_entity_poly.pdbx_seq_one_letter_code
_entity_poly.pdbx_strand_id
1 'polypeptide(L)'
;MSPAGCPHVSGFKVDNWKQNLRVIYQCFVWSGSAETRKRKAKSCICHMCGAHLNRLHSCLYCVFFACFAKKHIHEHAKSKRHNLAIDLLYGGIYCFMCQDYIYDKEMEQIAKEEQRKAWKMQGIGEKYSTWEPTKRELELLRHNPKRRRITSNCTIGLRGLINLGNTCFMNCIVQALTHTPLLRDFFLSDRHKCEMQSNSCLVCEMSQLFQEFYSGHRSPHIPFRLLHLVWTHARHLAGYEQQDAHEFLIAALDVLHRHCKDDNGKKANNPNHCNCIIDQIFTGGLQSDVTCQVCQGVSTTIDPFWDISLDLPGSSTPFWPLSPGGDGSALNGESHATGATTLTDCLRRFTRPEHLGSSAKIKCSGCHSYQESTKQLTMKKLPIVACFHLKRFEHSAKLRRKITTYVSFPLELDMTPFMASRRNVDLILLFAVVNHQGTLESGHYTTFIRQHKDQWFKCDDAIITKASIKDVLDSEGYLLFYHKQFLEYE
;
A
#
# COMPACT_ATOMS: atom_id res chain seq x y z
N MET A 1 -10.62 -17.75 -33.66
CA MET A 1 -12.09 -17.61 -33.70
C MET A 1 -12.51 -16.84 -34.93
N SER A 2 -13.60 -17.25 -35.60
CA SER A 2 -14.18 -16.42 -36.67
C SER A 2 -14.76 -15.12 -36.07
N PRO A 3 -14.84 -14.02 -36.84
CA PRO A 3 -15.45 -12.77 -36.39
C PRO A 3 -16.92 -12.88 -35.96
N ALA A 4 -17.58 -14.02 -36.25
CA ALA A 4 -19.01 -14.23 -36.05
C ALA A 4 -19.39 -14.91 -34.72
N GLY A 5 -18.41 -15.22 -33.85
CA GLY A 5 -18.67 -15.90 -32.57
C GLY A 5 -19.04 -17.39 -32.75
N CYS A 6 -19.39 -18.06 -31.64
CA CYS A 6 -19.76 -19.48 -31.64
C CYS A 6 -21.28 -19.63 -31.94
N PRO A 7 -21.69 -20.24 -33.07
CA PRO A 7 -23.11 -20.37 -33.42
C PRO A 7 -23.89 -21.25 -32.43
N HIS A 8 -23.21 -22.19 -31.77
CA HIS A 8 -23.79 -23.05 -30.74
C HIS A 8 -24.20 -22.26 -29.47
N VAL A 9 -23.54 -21.15 -29.18
CA VAL A 9 -23.94 -20.24 -28.10
C VAL A 9 -25.20 -19.48 -28.49
N SER A 10 -25.29 -18.99 -29.71
CA SER A 10 -26.50 -18.33 -30.21
C SER A 10 -27.73 -19.26 -30.10
N GLY A 11 -27.55 -20.56 -30.39
CA GLY A 11 -28.60 -21.57 -30.20
C GLY A 11 -28.90 -21.93 -28.73
N PHE A 12 -28.00 -21.64 -27.79
CA PHE A 12 -28.21 -21.84 -26.35
C PHE A 12 -28.86 -20.63 -25.66
N LYS A 13 -28.77 -19.42 -26.25
CA LYS A 13 -29.36 -18.18 -25.71
C LYS A 13 -30.89 -18.14 -25.85
N VAL A 14 -31.57 -19.19 -25.40
CA VAL A 14 -33.03 -19.34 -25.30
C VAL A 14 -33.52 -19.07 -23.87
N ASP A 15 -34.84 -19.06 -23.65
CA ASP A 15 -35.46 -18.60 -22.39
C ASP A 15 -34.75 -19.04 -21.09
N ASN A 16 -34.56 -18.09 -20.18
CA ASN A 16 -33.93 -18.24 -18.86
C ASN A 16 -32.43 -18.60 -18.82
N TRP A 17 -31.72 -18.62 -19.96
CA TRP A 17 -30.28 -18.92 -19.99
C TRP A 17 -29.44 -18.01 -19.06
N LYS A 18 -29.78 -16.72 -18.97
CA LYS A 18 -29.06 -15.73 -18.13
C LYS A 18 -29.17 -16.08 -16.64
N GLN A 19 -30.37 -16.48 -16.20
CA GLN A 19 -30.62 -16.83 -14.80
C GLN A 19 -29.93 -18.15 -14.43
N ASN A 20 -30.01 -19.16 -15.30
CA ASN A 20 -29.35 -20.44 -15.10
C ASN A 20 -27.82 -20.28 -15.02
N LEU A 21 -27.24 -19.48 -15.91
CA LEU A 21 -25.81 -19.20 -15.90
C LEU A 21 -25.37 -18.48 -14.62
N ARG A 22 -26.15 -17.49 -14.14
CA ARG A 22 -25.90 -16.81 -12.86
C ARG A 22 -25.90 -17.77 -11.68
N VAL A 23 -26.86 -18.69 -11.61
CA VAL A 23 -26.91 -19.69 -10.53
C VAL A 23 -25.66 -20.58 -10.55
N ILE A 24 -25.18 -20.97 -11.72
CA ILE A 24 -23.95 -21.78 -11.83
C ILE A 24 -22.74 -20.99 -11.32
N TYR A 25 -22.59 -19.73 -11.72
CA TYR A 25 -21.51 -18.88 -11.22
C TYR A 25 -21.58 -18.66 -9.70
N GLN A 26 -22.77 -18.41 -9.16
CA GLN A 26 -22.98 -18.16 -7.73
C GLN A 26 -22.73 -19.42 -6.88
N CYS A 27 -23.27 -20.56 -7.28
CA CYS A 27 -23.23 -21.77 -6.46
C CYS A 27 -21.93 -22.56 -6.63
N PHE A 28 -21.43 -22.69 -7.86
CA PHE A 28 -20.43 -23.70 -8.20
C PHE A 28 -19.10 -23.12 -8.70
N VAL A 29 -19.07 -21.91 -9.25
CA VAL A 29 -17.80 -21.28 -9.68
C VAL A 29 -17.22 -20.41 -8.57
N TRP A 30 -17.87 -19.30 -8.22
CA TRP A 30 -17.34 -18.29 -7.29
C TRP A 30 -17.67 -18.55 -5.82
N SER A 31 -18.86 -19.09 -5.52
CA SER A 31 -19.28 -19.49 -4.17
C SER A 31 -19.04 -18.42 -3.09
N GLY A 32 -19.70 -17.27 -3.24
CA GLY A 32 -19.54 -16.09 -2.36
C GLY A 32 -19.87 -16.37 -0.87
N SER A 33 -20.92 -17.13 -0.60
CA SER A 33 -21.42 -17.39 0.77
C SER A 33 -20.91 -18.69 1.39
N ALA A 34 -20.98 -18.80 2.72
CA ALA A 34 -20.63 -20.04 3.42
C ALA A 34 -21.51 -21.23 3.00
N GLU A 35 -22.81 -20.99 2.70
CA GLU A 35 -23.71 -22.05 2.23
C GLU A 35 -23.36 -22.53 0.82
N THR A 36 -23.01 -21.61 -0.09
CA THR A 36 -22.62 -21.97 -1.46
C THR A 36 -21.29 -22.74 -1.48
N ARG A 37 -20.34 -22.40 -0.60
CA ARG A 37 -19.11 -23.21 -0.42
C ARG A 37 -19.41 -24.62 0.10
N LYS A 38 -20.31 -24.77 1.07
CA LYS A 38 -20.77 -26.09 1.55
C LYS A 38 -21.44 -26.90 0.44
N ARG A 39 -22.28 -26.26 -0.40
CA ARG A 39 -22.90 -26.91 -1.57
C ARG A 39 -21.86 -27.33 -2.60
N LYS A 40 -20.90 -26.47 -2.95
CA LYS A 40 -19.80 -26.80 -3.87
C LYS A 40 -19.02 -28.01 -3.39
N ALA A 41 -18.64 -28.06 -2.11
CA ALA A 41 -17.91 -29.18 -1.53
C ALA A 41 -18.67 -30.52 -1.61
N LYS A 42 -19.99 -30.51 -1.41
CA LYS A 42 -20.84 -31.71 -1.45
C LYS A 42 -21.20 -32.17 -2.86
N SER A 43 -21.44 -31.24 -3.78
CA SER A 43 -22.05 -31.55 -5.08
C SER A 43 -21.08 -31.56 -6.26
N CYS A 44 -19.88 -31.00 -6.13
CA CYS A 44 -18.88 -31.00 -7.22
C CYS A 44 -18.09 -32.31 -7.26
N ILE A 45 -18.75 -33.37 -7.70
CA ILE A 45 -18.14 -34.68 -7.97
C ILE A 45 -18.44 -35.10 -9.40
N CYS A 46 -17.51 -35.83 -10.03
CA CYS A 46 -17.80 -36.43 -11.32
C CYS A 46 -18.85 -37.53 -11.15
N HIS A 47 -19.99 -37.41 -11.83
CA HIS A 47 -21.08 -38.39 -11.74
C HIS A 47 -20.72 -39.79 -12.27
N MET A 48 -19.65 -39.93 -13.05
CA MET A 48 -19.20 -41.23 -13.59
C MET A 48 -18.14 -41.92 -12.73
N CYS A 49 -17.20 -41.16 -12.15
CA CYS A 49 -16.05 -41.75 -11.44
C CYS A 49 -15.87 -41.29 -10.00
N GLY A 50 -16.78 -40.46 -9.46
CA GLY A 50 -16.72 -39.95 -8.10
C GLY A 50 -15.55 -39.00 -7.81
N ALA A 51 -14.72 -38.67 -8.79
CA ALA A 51 -13.53 -37.85 -8.59
C ALA A 51 -13.90 -36.42 -8.18
N HIS A 52 -13.21 -35.93 -7.15
CA HIS A 52 -13.17 -34.52 -6.74
C HIS A 52 -12.00 -33.81 -7.47
N LEU A 53 -12.10 -32.51 -7.72
CA LEU A 53 -11.00 -31.62 -8.14
C LEU A 53 -10.33 -31.86 -9.52
N ASN A 54 -10.66 -32.92 -10.27
CA ASN A 54 -10.10 -33.20 -11.61
C ASN A 54 -10.75 -32.36 -12.73
N ARG A 55 -10.53 -31.03 -12.72
CA ARG A 55 -11.04 -30.04 -13.71
C ARG A 55 -12.47 -30.35 -14.14
N LEU A 56 -13.37 -30.24 -13.17
CA LEU A 56 -14.79 -30.57 -13.34
C LEU A 56 -15.48 -29.54 -14.21
N HIS A 57 -16.33 -30.04 -15.10
CA HIS A 57 -17.17 -29.24 -15.97
C HIS A 57 -18.65 -29.52 -15.66
N SER A 58 -19.45 -28.46 -15.67
CA SER A 58 -20.91 -28.54 -15.55
C SER A 58 -21.53 -28.38 -16.93
N CYS A 59 -22.43 -29.29 -17.30
CA CYS A 59 -23.20 -29.18 -18.53
C CYS A 59 -24.17 -28.00 -18.45
N LEU A 60 -24.22 -27.14 -19.48
CA LEU A 60 -25.14 -25.99 -19.47
C LEU A 60 -26.60 -26.38 -19.75
N TYR A 61 -26.85 -27.59 -20.26
CA TYR A 61 -28.18 -28.09 -20.63
C TYR A 61 -28.84 -28.96 -19.53
N CYS A 62 -28.08 -29.46 -18.56
CA CYS A 62 -28.61 -30.37 -17.53
C CYS A 62 -27.73 -30.40 -16.28
N VAL A 63 -28.20 -31.05 -15.21
CA VAL A 63 -27.53 -31.10 -13.88
C VAL A 63 -26.33 -32.06 -13.85
N PHE A 64 -25.63 -32.26 -14.97
CA PHE A 64 -24.54 -33.24 -15.07
C PHE A 64 -23.17 -32.61 -14.83
N PHE A 65 -22.39 -33.21 -13.92
CA PHE A 65 -21.01 -32.84 -13.63
C PHE A 65 -20.05 -33.96 -14.02
N ALA A 66 -19.04 -33.63 -14.83
CA ALA A 66 -18.07 -34.63 -15.27
C ALA A 66 -16.66 -34.07 -15.42
N CYS A 67 -15.66 -34.94 -15.23
CA CYS A 67 -14.27 -34.54 -15.32
C CYS A 67 -13.82 -34.41 -16.77
N PHE A 68 -12.96 -33.43 -17.03
CA PHE A 68 -12.38 -33.20 -18.35
C PHE A 68 -11.26 -34.20 -18.65
N ALA A 69 -10.42 -34.52 -17.66
CA ALA A 69 -9.20 -35.32 -17.81
C ALA A 69 -9.48 -36.75 -18.34
N LYS A 70 -10.53 -37.41 -17.84
CA LYS A 70 -10.95 -38.75 -18.30
C LYS A 70 -11.98 -38.70 -19.43
N LYS A 71 -12.21 -37.52 -20.04
CA LYS A 71 -13.15 -37.32 -21.15
C LYS A 71 -14.63 -37.66 -20.86
N HIS A 72 -15.04 -37.90 -19.62
CA HIS A 72 -16.45 -38.16 -19.27
C HIS A 72 -17.41 -37.04 -19.72
N ILE A 73 -16.99 -35.78 -19.64
CA ILE A 73 -17.82 -34.67 -20.14
C ILE A 73 -17.92 -34.67 -21.68
N HIS A 74 -16.90 -35.16 -22.39
CA HIS A 74 -16.91 -35.28 -23.85
C HIS A 74 -17.85 -36.41 -24.30
N GLU A 75 -17.84 -37.53 -23.58
CA GLU A 75 -18.75 -38.66 -23.82
C GLU A 75 -20.21 -38.25 -23.57
N HIS A 76 -20.48 -37.50 -22.51
CA HIS A 76 -21.79 -36.90 -22.25
C HIS A 76 -22.22 -35.95 -23.37
N ALA A 77 -21.34 -35.03 -23.78
CA ALA A 77 -21.61 -34.10 -24.87
C ALA A 77 -21.97 -34.84 -26.17
N LYS A 78 -21.23 -35.90 -26.50
CA LYS A 78 -21.45 -36.71 -27.71
C LYS A 78 -22.75 -37.54 -27.64
N SER A 79 -23.03 -38.16 -26.50
CA SER A 79 -24.19 -39.05 -26.33
C SER A 79 -25.51 -38.28 -26.20
N LYS A 80 -25.53 -37.16 -25.48
CA LYS A 80 -26.72 -36.33 -25.24
C LYS A 80 -26.85 -35.14 -26.18
N ARG A 81 -25.86 -34.91 -27.06
CA ARG A 81 -25.77 -33.72 -27.94
C ARG A 81 -25.76 -32.40 -27.16
N HIS A 82 -25.17 -32.40 -25.96
CA HIS A 82 -25.01 -31.22 -25.12
C HIS A 82 -23.66 -30.57 -25.38
N ASN A 83 -23.63 -29.57 -26.26
CA ASN A 83 -22.39 -29.08 -26.87
C ASN A 83 -21.63 -28.03 -26.04
N LEU A 84 -22.17 -27.60 -24.90
CA LEU A 84 -21.62 -26.54 -24.07
C LEU A 84 -21.51 -26.99 -22.61
N ALA A 85 -20.35 -26.70 -22.03
CA ALA A 85 -20.11 -26.89 -20.60
C ALA A 85 -19.30 -25.73 -20.03
N ILE A 86 -19.43 -25.48 -18.74
CA ILE A 86 -18.67 -24.47 -18.01
C ILE A 86 -17.63 -25.14 -17.11
N ASP A 87 -16.39 -24.66 -17.18
CA ASP A 87 -15.30 -25.06 -16.30
C ASP A 87 -15.55 -24.48 -14.90
N LEU A 88 -15.68 -25.34 -13.89
CA LEU A 88 -15.99 -24.90 -12.53
C LEU A 88 -14.79 -24.31 -11.78
N LEU A 89 -13.58 -24.44 -12.33
CA LEU A 89 -12.36 -23.89 -11.75
C LEU A 89 -12.16 -22.43 -12.17
N TYR A 90 -12.30 -22.15 -13.47
CA TYR A 90 -12.03 -20.83 -14.04
C TYR A 90 -13.29 -20.07 -14.49
N GLY A 91 -14.44 -20.74 -14.60
CA GLY A 91 -15.67 -20.14 -15.08
C GLY A 91 -15.75 -19.95 -16.60
N GLY A 92 -14.78 -20.48 -17.35
CA GLY A 92 -14.75 -20.42 -18.81
C GLY A 92 -15.75 -21.40 -19.44
N ILE A 93 -16.43 -20.97 -20.51
CA ILE A 93 -17.39 -21.81 -21.23
C ILE A 93 -16.68 -22.50 -22.39
N TYR A 94 -16.79 -23.82 -22.47
CA TYR A 94 -16.17 -24.63 -23.51
C TYR A 94 -17.22 -25.17 -24.48
N CYS A 95 -16.95 -25.07 -25.78
CA CYS A 95 -17.77 -25.69 -26.81
C CYS A 95 -17.12 -26.95 -27.36
N PHE A 96 -17.80 -28.09 -27.23
CA PHE A 96 -17.29 -29.37 -27.76
C PHE A 96 -17.27 -29.44 -29.28
N MET A 97 -18.13 -28.66 -29.96
CA MET A 97 -18.18 -28.61 -31.43
C MET A 97 -17.10 -27.70 -32.03
N CYS A 98 -16.80 -26.58 -31.36
CA CYS A 98 -15.72 -25.68 -31.78
C CYS A 98 -14.35 -26.10 -31.23
N GLN A 99 -14.33 -27.03 -30.27
CA GLN A 99 -13.13 -27.48 -29.56
C GLN A 99 -12.31 -26.33 -28.94
N ASP A 100 -13.01 -25.29 -28.48
CA ASP A 100 -12.41 -24.07 -27.97
C ASP A 100 -13.26 -23.47 -26.85
N TYR A 101 -12.63 -22.65 -26.02
CA TYR A 101 -13.32 -21.78 -25.06
C TYR A 101 -14.05 -20.68 -25.81
N ILE A 102 -15.20 -20.23 -25.31
CA ILE A 102 -16.03 -19.22 -25.95
C ILE A 102 -15.94 -17.91 -25.19
N TYR A 103 -15.65 -16.83 -25.93
CA TYR A 103 -15.56 -15.46 -25.43
C TYR A 103 -16.77 -14.64 -25.91
N ASP A 104 -17.96 -14.92 -25.34
CA ASP A 104 -19.19 -14.17 -25.63
C ASP A 104 -19.37 -13.01 -24.65
N LYS A 105 -19.57 -11.80 -25.19
CA LYS A 105 -19.63 -10.57 -24.41
C LYS A 105 -20.69 -10.58 -23.30
N GLU A 106 -21.89 -11.12 -23.55
CA GLU A 106 -22.94 -11.13 -22.53
C GLU A 106 -22.65 -12.15 -21.43
N MET A 107 -22.14 -13.32 -21.80
CA MET A 107 -21.76 -14.36 -20.84
C MET A 107 -20.60 -13.91 -19.95
N GLU A 108 -19.59 -13.27 -20.54
CA GLU A 108 -18.46 -12.68 -19.80
C GLU A 108 -18.91 -11.58 -18.85
N GLN A 109 -19.85 -10.72 -19.27
CA GLN A 109 -20.40 -9.69 -18.40
C GLN A 109 -21.08 -10.30 -17.17
N ILE A 110 -21.89 -11.35 -17.36
CA ILE A 110 -22.52 -12.09 -16.25
C ILE A 110 -21.47 -12.71 -15.34
N ALA A 111 -20.43 -13.35 -15.90
CA ALA A 111 -19.34 -13.94 -15.13
C ALA A 111 -18.64 -12.91 -14.24
N LYS A 112 -18.30 -11.73 -14.80
CA LYS A 112 -17.65 -10.62 -14.10
C LYS A 112 -18.56 -9.98 -13.04
N GLU A 113 -19.87 -9.84 -13.30
CA GLU A 113 -20.84 -9.31 -12.34
C GLU A 113 -20.96 -10.21 -11.11
N GLU A 114 -21.13 -11.52 -11.32
CA GLU A 114 -21.27 -12.48 -10.22
C GLU A 114 -19.95 -12.68 -9.46
N GLN A 115 -18.81 -12.61 -10.16
CA GLN A 115 -17.49 -12.60 -9.53
C GLN A 115 -17.34 -11.41 -8.58
N ARG A 116 -17.70 -10.18 -9.03
CA ARG A 116 -17.67 -8.97 -8.19
C ARG A 116 -18.59 -9.07 -6.97
N LYS A 117 -19.80 -9.62 -7.13
CA LYS A 117 -20.71 -9.85 -5.99
C LYS A 117 -20.14 -10.85 -4.99
N ALA A 118 -19.58 -11.96 -5.48
CA ALA A 118 -18.97 -12.96 -4.62
C ALA A 118 -17.78 -12.40 -3.83
N TRP A 119 -16.93 -11.58 -4.46
CA TRP A 119 -15.83 -10.89 -3.78
C TRP A 119 -16.31 -9.92 -2.71
N LYS A 120 -17.31 -9.07 -3.03
CA LYS A 120 -17.93 -8.17 -2.04
C LYS A 120 -18.48 -8.90 -0.82
N MET A 121 -19.10 -10.07 -1.02
CA MET A 121 -19.60 -10.90 0.08
C MET A 121 -18.49 -11.58 0.90
N GLN A 122 -17.30 -11.73 0.33
CA GLN A 122 -16.14 -12.35 0.98
C GLN A 122 -15.21 -11.34 1.65
N GLY A 123 -15.51 -10.03 1.60
CA GLY A 123 -14.63 -8.99 2.12
C GLY A 123 -13.48 -8.62 1.16
N ILE A 124 -13.17 -9.50 0.20
CA ILE A 124 -12.11 -9.30 -0.79
C ILE A 124 -12.40 -8.04 -1.62
N GLY A 125 -11.52 -7.03 -1.50
CA GLY A 125 -11.56 -5.81 -2.31
C GLY A 125 -11.64 -6.10 -3.81
N GLU A 126 -12.24 -5.19 -4.59
CA GLU A 126 -12.38 -5.35 -6.05
C GLU A 126 -10.99 -5.58 -6.68
N LYS A 127 -10.70 -6.81 -7.14
CA LYS A 127 -9.51 -7.08 -7.95
C LYS A 127 -9.60 -6.25 -9.23
N TYR A 128 -8.43 -5.80 -9.70
CA TYR A 128 -8.29 -5.06 -10.95
C TYR A 128 -9.08 -5.73 -12.08
N SER A 129 -10.02 -4.99 -12.65
CA SER A 129 -10.72 -5.36 -13.87
C SER A 129 -10.25 -4.41 -14.97
N THR A 130 -10.05 -4.93 -16.18
CA THR A 130 -9.77 -4.09 -17.34
C THR A 130 -10.91 -3.10 -17.50
N TRP A 131 -10.59 -1.80 -17.43
CA TRP A 131 -11.58 -0.73 -17.56
C TRP A 131 -12.27 -0.82 -18.92
N GLU A 132 -13.59 -0.94 -18.87
CA GLU A 132 -14.46 -0.89 -20.05
C GLU A 132 -15.28 0.40 -19.95
N PRO A 133 -15.01 1.41 -20.80
CA PRO A 133 -15.70 2.69 -20.71
C PRO A 133 -17.19 2.53 -20.98
N THR A 134 -17.99 3.13 -20.09
CA THR A 134 -19.43 3.31 -20.27
C THR A 134 -19.75 4.15 -21.50
N LYS A 135 -21.01 4.12 -21.98
CA LYS A 135 -21.44 4.96 -23.11
C LYS A 135 -21.15 6.46 -22.87
N ARG A 136 -21.38 6.93 -21.64
CA ARG A 136 -21.08 8.30 -21.20
C ARG A 136 -19.58 8.61 -21.24
N GLU A 137 -18.74 7.70 -20.74
CA GLU A 137 -17.27 7.86 -20.81
C GLU A 137 -16.79 7.83 -22.26
N LEU A 138 -17.35 6.96 -23.11
CA LEU A 138 -17.04 6.93 -24.54
C LEU A 138 -17.37 8.25 -25.24
N GLU A 139 -18.49 8.89 -24.91
CA GLU A 139 -18.83 10.23 -25.39
C GLU A 139 -17.85 11.29 -24.89
N LEU A 140 -17.51 11.29 -23.60
CA LEU A 140 -16.50 12.20 -23.03
C LEU A 140 -15.13 12.02 -23.68
N LEU A 141 -14.73 10.79 -23.96
CA LEU A 141 -13.47 10.43 -24.64
C LEU A 141 -13.47 10.75 -26.13
N ARG A 142 -14.65 10.91 -26.76
CA ARG A 142 -14.79 11.41 -28.13
C ARG A 142 -14.70 12.93 -28.16
N HIS A 143 -15.30 13.61 -27.18
CA HIS A 143 -15.22 15.06 -27.04
C HIS A 143 -13.84 15.57 -26.61
N ASN A 144 -13.05 14.75 -25.92
CA ASN A 144 -11.68 15.06 -25.51
C ASN A 144 -10.64 14.16 -26.22
N PRO A 145 -10.32 14.41 -27.50
CA PRO A 145 -9.44 13.56 -28.29
C PRO A 145 -7.95 13.67 -27.92
N LYS A 146 -7.56 14.49 -26.93
CA LYS A 146 -6.18 14.63 -26.44
C LYS A 146 -5.72 13.40 -25.62
N ARG A 147 -5.94 12.19 -26.14
CA ARG A 147 -5.42 10.96 -25.55
C ARG A 147 -3.92 10.97 -25.68
N ARG A 148 -3.22 11.11 -24.56
CA ARG A 148 -1.76 10.95 -24.53
C ARG A 148 -1.45 9.46 -24.41
N ARG A 149 -0.84 8.89 -25.45
CA ARG A 149 -0.33 7.52 -25.38
C ARG A 149 0.81 7.49 -24.37
N ILE A 150 0.61 6.79 -23.25
CA ILE A 150 1.70 6.48 -22.32
C ILE A 150 2.64 5.53 -23.07
N THR A 151 3.73 6.07 -23.60
CA THR A 151 4.76 5.27 -24.25
C THR A 151 5.68 4.66 -23.20
N SER A 152 6.46 3.66 -23.62
CA SER A 152 7.41 2.97 -22.75
C SER A 152 8.54 3.88 -22.18
N ASN A 153 8.71 5.09 -22.72
CA ASN A 153 9.68 6.12 -22.30
C ASN A 153 8.98 7.37 -21.73
N CYS A 154 7.76 7.21 -21.24
CA CYS A 154 6.94 8.32 -20.79
C CYS A 154 7.47 8.91 -19.47
N THR A 155 7.77 10.20 -19.47
CA THR A 155 8.17 10.96 -18.27
C THR A 155 6.95 11.61 -17.58
N ILE A 156 5.74 11.14 -17.83
CA ILE A 156 4.52 11.65 -17.16
C ILE A 156 4.65 11.39 -15.66
N GLY A 157 4.31 12.38 -14.85
CA GLY A 157 4.54 12.38 -13.40
C GLY A 157 5.88 12.99 -12.99
N LEU A 158 6.91 12.99 -13.85
CA LEU A 158 8.17 13.68 -13.57
C LEU A 158 8.07 15.15 -13.92
N ARG A 159 7.86 15.98 -12.90
CA ARG A 159 7.78 17.44 -13.05
C ARG A 159 8.50 18.12 -11.89
N GLY A 160 9.44 19.02 -12.20
CA GLY A 160 10.16 19.80 -11.19
C GLY A 160 9.24 20.78 -10.48
N LEU A 161 9.61 21.20 -9.28
CA LEU A 161 8.89 22.20 -8.47
C LEU A 161 9.76 23.43 -8.29
N ILE A 162 9.24 24.61 -8.64
CA ILE A 162 10.01 25.84 -8.45
C ILE A 162 10.16 26.12 -6.96
N ASN A 163 11.39 26.42 -6.54
CA ASN A 163 11.67 26.90 -5.20
C ASN A 163 11.21 28.35 -5.05
N LEU A 164 10.36 28.62 -4.05
CA LEU A 164 9.79 29.95 -3.78
C LEU A 164 10.55 30.70 -2.68
N GLY A 165 11.83 30.38 -2.51
CA GLY A 165 12.74 30.93 -1.50
C GLY A 165 13.38 29.80 -0.70
N ASN A 166 12.67 29.36 0.34
CA ASN A 166 13.12 28.28 1.24
C ASN A 166 12.19 27.07 1.19
N THR A 167 11.61 26.74 0.02
CA THR A 167 10.56 25.71 -0.07
C THR A 167 11.05 24.32 -0.46
N CYS A 168 12.37 24.06 -0.41
CA CYS A 168 12.92 22.76 -0.77
C CYS A 168 12.41 21.63 0.16
N PHE A 169 12.18 21.92 1.46
CA PHE A 169 11.57 20.98 2.42
C PHE A 169 10.14 20.57 2.01
N MET A 170 9.38 21.48 1.38
CA MET A 170 8.05 21.17 0.85
C MET A 170 8.18 20.40 -0.46
N ASN A 171 9.02 20.89 -1.38
CA ASN A 171 9.18 20.32 -2.70
C ASN A 171 9.59 18.84 -2.62
N CYS A 172 10.51 18.50 -1.72
CA CYS A 172 11.00 17.13 -1.55
C CYS A 172 9.88 16.17 -1.08
N ILE A 173 8.99 16.62 -0.20
CA ILE A 173 7.83 15.86 0.29
C ILE A 173 6.74 15.75 -0.78
N VAL A 174 6.44 16.84 -1.48
CA VAL A 174 5.46 16.84 -2.56
C VAL A 174 5.87 15.88 -3.67
N GLN A 175 7.16 15.78 -4.00
CA GLN A 175 7.68 14.79 -4.94
C GLN A 175 7.42 13.36 -4.44
N ALA A 176 7.66 13.05 -3.16
CA ALA A 176 7.39 11.73 -2.60
C ALA A 176 5.88 11.37 -2.61
N LEU A 177 5.00 12.32 -2.25
CA LEU A 177 3.55 12.11 -2.24
C LEU A 177 2.97 11.93 -3.64
N THR A 178 3.39 12.76 -4.61
CA THR A 178 2.91 12.68 -6.01
C THR A 178 3.34 11.42 -6.75
N HIS A 179 4.40 10.75 -6.26
CA HIS A 179 4.90 9.48 -6.77
C HIS A 179 4.39 8.27 -5.96
N THR A 180 3.50 8.46 -4.99
CA THR A 180 2.79 7.37 -4.31
C THR A 180 1.62 6.88 -5.20
N PRO A 181 1.64 5.64 -5.73
CA PRO A 181 0.65 5.19 -6.72
C PRO A 181 -0.79 5.21 -6.21
N LEU A 182 -1.02 4.85 -4.94
CA LEU A 182 -2.37 4.84 -4.36
C LEU A 182 -2.96 6.23 -4.18
N LEU A 183 -2.11 7.23 -3.84
CA LEU A 183 -2.55 8.62 -3.82
C LEU A 183 -2.89 9.09 -5.23
N ARG A 184 -2.04 8.80 -6.22
CA ARG A 184 -2.31 9.13 -7.63
C ARG A 184 -3.66 8.58 -8.07
N ASP A 185 -3.92 7.30 -7.82
CA ASP A 185 -5.15 6.65 -8.25
C ASP A 185 -6.38 7.23 -7.52
N PHE A 186 -6.25 7.62 -6.26
CA PHE A 186 -7.29 8.31 -5.51
C PHE A 186 -7.59 9.71 -6.07
N PHE A 187 -6.57 10.56 -6.21
CA PHE A 187 -6.73 11.95 -6.63
C PHE A 187 -7.11 12.09 -8.11
N LEU A 188 -6.75 11.13 -8.97
CA LEU A 188 -7.16 11.11 -10.38
C LEU A 188 -8.52 10.42 -10.61
N SER A 189 -9.12 9.77 -9.61
CA SER A 189 -10.43 9.11 -9.75
C SER A 189 -11.62 9.98 -9.33
N ASP A 190 -11.39 11.27 -9.09
CA ASP A 190 -12.41 12.28 -8.74
C ASP A 190 -13.36 11.83 -7.60
N ARG A 191 -12.78 11.13 -6.61
CA ARG A 191 -13.53 10.57 -5.48
C ARG A 191 -13.83 11.58 -4.38
N HIS A 192 -13.17 12.73 -4.39
CA HIS A 192 -13.37 13.76 -3.36
C HIS A 192 -14.53 14.68 -3.74
N LYS A 193 -15.59 14.67 -2.93
CA LYS A 193 -16.68 15.65 -3.01
C LYS A 193 -16.40 16.74 -1.99
N CYS A 194 -15.94 17.89 -2.47
CA CYS A 194 -15.60 19.01 -1.59
C CYS A 194 -16.86 19.73 -1.10
N GLU A 195 -17.12 19.66 0.21
CA GLU A 195 -18.15 20.47 0.88
C GLU A 195 -17.59 21.81 1.42
N MET A 196 -16.26 21.94 1.45
CA MET A 196 -15.56 23.17 1.84
C MET A 196 -15.53 24.17 0.66
N GLN A 197 -15.25 25.44 0.95
CA GLN A 197 -14.95 26.42 -0.11
C GLN A 197 -13.78 25.89 -0.95
N SER A 198 -13.91 25.88 -2.28
CA SER A 198 -12.97 25.23 -3.20
C SER A 198 -11.51 25.69 -3.05
N ASN A 199 -11.29 26.87 -2.49
CA ASN A 199 -9.96 27.46 -2.29
C ASN A 199 -9.34 27.22 -0.91
N SER A 200 -10.01 26.52 0.02
CA SER A 200 -9.48 26.22 1.37
C SER A 200 -9.20 24.74 1.61
N CYS A 201 -9.54 23.87 0.64
CA CYS A 201 -9.39 22.43 0.74
C CYS A 201 -8.06 21.95 0.14
N LEU A 202 -7.20 21.38 0.99
CA LEU A 202 -5.93 20.78 0.55
C LEU A 202 -6.14 19.56 -0.35
N VAL A 203 -7.23 18.80 -0.20
CA VAL A 203 -7.53 17.63 -1.05
C VAL A 203 -7.84 18.08 -2.48
N CYS A 204 -8.59 19.17 -2.66
CA CYS A 204 -8.83 19.79 -3.97
C CYS A 204 -7.54 20.29 -4.61
N GLU A 205 -6.67 20.93 -3.84
CA GLU A 205 -5.37 21.40 -4.35
C GLU A 205 -4.47 20.23 -4.73
N MET A 206 -4.42 19.16 -3.92
CA MET A 206 -3.70 17.95 -4.30
C MET A 206 -4.29 17.32 -5.58
N SER A 207 -5.61 17.26 -5.74
CA SER A 207 -6.23 16.80 -7.00
C SER A 207 -5.76 17.62 -8.20
N GLN A 208 -5.74 18.95 -8.09
CA GLN A 208 -5.23 19.84 -9.15
C GLN A 208 -3.74 19.60 -9.41
N LEU A 209 -2.94 19.45 -8.36
CA LEU A 209 -1.51 19.17 -8.45
C LEU A 209 -1.24 17.83 -9.17
N PHE A 210 -1.99 16.77 -8.84
CA PHE A 210 -1.91 15.49 -9.54
C PHE A 210 -2.31 15.63 -11.01
N GLN A 211 -3.38 16.38 -11.32
CA GLN A 211 -3.74 16.65 -12.72
C GLN A 211 -2.62 17.40 -13.44
N GLU A 212 -1.99 18.38 -12.81
CA GLU A 212 -0.86 19.15 -13.36
C GLU A 212 0.39 18.29 -13.58
N PHE A 213 0.74 17.42 -12.64
CA PHE A 213 1.89 16.51 -12.75
C PHE A 213 1.68 15.46 -13.85
N TYR A 214 0.45 14.94 -13.97
CA TYR A 214 0.10 13.89 -14.92
C TYR A 214 -0.48 14.41 -16.23
N SER A 215 -0.62 15.73 -16.38
CA SER A 215 -1.02 16.40 -17.63
C SER A 215 -0.04 16.16 -18.78
N GLY A 216 1.22 15.84 -18.45
CA GLY A 216 2.34 15.66 -19.37
C GLY A 216 3.01 16.96 -19.81
N HIS A 217 2.76 18.08 -19.11
CA HIS A 217 3.62 19.27 -19.19
C HIS A 217 4.95 19.01 -18.46
N ARG A 218 6.06 19.47 -19.05
CA ARG A 218 7.42 19.27 -18.51
C ARG A 218 7.99 20.48 -17.79
N SER A 219 7.40 21.66 -17.97
CA SER A 219 7.85 22.87 -17.31
C SER A 219 7.68 22.72 -15.80
N PRO A 220 8.62 23.21 -14.98
CA PRO A 220 8.46 23.19 -13.53
C PRO A 220 7.13 23.79 -13.08
N HIS A 221 6.51 23.19 -12.07
CA HIS A 221 5.25 23.66 -11.49
C HIS A 221 5.53 24.59 -10.30
N ILE A 222 4.63 25.56 -10.06
CA ILE A 222 4.74 26.52 -8.97
C ILE A 222 3.66 26.19 -7.92
N PRO A 223 3.99 25.50 -6.82
CA PRO A 223 3.02 25.02 -5.81
C PRO A 223 2.63 26.09 -4.77
N PHE A 224 2.38 27.34 -5.20
CA PHE A 224 2.14 28.45 -4.26
C PHE A 224 0.84 28.30 -3.45
N ARG A 225 -0.20 27.71 -4.05
CA ARG A 225 -1.48 27.45 -3.38
C ARG A 225 -1.36 26.41 -2.29
N LEU A 226 -0.65 25.31 -2.58
CA LEU A 226 -0.36 24.26 -1.60
C LEU A 226 0.39 24.83 -0.39
N LEU A 227 1.43 25.64 -0.64
CA LEU A 227 2.18 26.31 0.42
C LEU A 227 1.28 27.18 1.30
N HIS A 228 0.46 28.04 0.66
CA HIS A 228 -0.46 28.93 1.37
C HIS A 228 -1.50 28.16 2.22
N LEU A 229 -2.04 27.07 1.69
CA LEU A 229 -2.99 26.22 2.41
C LEU A 229 -2.37 25.56 3.63
N VAL A 230 -1.17 24.98 3.49
CA VAL A 230 -0.49 24.35 4.61
C VAL A 230 -0.15 25.41 5.68
N TRP A 231 0.37 26.58 5.32
CA TRP A 231 0.63 27.66 6.28
C TRP A 231 -0.62 28.14 7.02
N THR A 232 -1.77 28.20 6.34
CA THR A 232 -3.03 28.63 6.95
C THR A 232 -3.52 27.63 7.99
N HIS A 233 -3.36 26.33 7.72
CA HIS A 233 -3.82 25.24 8.59
C HIS A 233 -2.78 24.76 9.62
N ALA A 234 -1.50 25.00 9.38
CA ALA A 234 -0.36 24.65 10.22
C ALA A 234 0.51 25.90 10.46
N ARG A 235 0.01 26.82 11.30
CA ARG A 235 0.64 28.14 11.54
C ARG A 235 2.06 28.09 12.07
N HIS A 236 2.48 27.00 12.72
CA HIS A 236 3.85 26.83 13.21
C HIS A 236 4.87 26.67 12.07
N LEU A 237 4.42 26.20 10.90
CA LEU A 237 5.22 26.12 9.67
C LEU A 237 5.12 27.39 8.80
N ALA A 238 4.28 28.35 9.20
CA ALA A 238 4.05 29.56 8.41
C ALA A 238 5.21 30.53 8.59
N GLY A 239 5.87 30.87 7.47
CA GLY A 239 6.99 31.80 7.45
C GLY A 239 7.92 31.53 6.28
N TYR A 240 8.80 32.49 5.98
CA TYR A 240 9.82 32.33 4.93
C TYR A 240 11.07 31.59 5.41
N GLU A 241 11.08 31.11 6.65
CA GLU A 241 12.20 30.40 7.25
C GLU A 241 12.31 28.96 6.72
N GLN A 242 13.50 28.39 6.83
CA GLN A 242 13.71 26.97 6.54
C GLN A 242 13.01 26.12 7.59
N GLN A 243 12.34 25.05 7.17
CA GLN A 243 11.57 24.16 8.04
C GLN A 243 12.03 22.71 7.85
N ASP A 244 11.70 21.86 8.82
CA ASP A 244 12.00 20.44 8.74
C ASP A 244 11.02 19.71 7.79
N ALA A 245 11.56 18.91 6.86
CA ALA A 245 10.74 18.16 5.91
C ALA A 245 9.85 17.09 6.57
N HIS A 246 10.27 16.51 7.70
CA HIS A 246 9.45 15.58 8.50
C HIS A 246 8.26 16.31 9.12
N GLU A 247 8.48 17.47 9.72
CA GLU A 247 7.40 18.27 10.32
C GLU A 247 6.38 18.70 9.25
N PHE A 248 6.85 19.13 8.07
CA PHE A 248 5.98 19.42 6.94
C PHE A 248 5.19 18.21 6.47
N LEU A 249 5.82 17.01 6.38
CA LEU A 249 5.13 15.77 6.01
C LEU A 249 3.98 15.48 6.98
N ILE A 250 4.24 15.50 8.29
CA ILE A 250 3.22 15.20 9.30
C ILE A 250 2.10 16.23 9.27
N ALA A 251 2.43 17.51 9.16
CA ALA A 251 1.43 18.57 9.02
C ALA A 251 0.58 18.41 7.75
N ALA A 252 1.19 18.10 6.61
CA ALA A 252 0.47 17.89 5.36
C ALA A 252 -0.46 16.67 5.44
N LEU A 253 0.00 15.55 6.01
CA LEU A 253 -0.82 14.35 6.23
C LEU A 253 -1.99 14.63 7.18
N ASP A 254 -1.78 15.41 8.24
CA ASP A 254 -2.86 15.82 9.16
C ASP A 254 -3.93 16.67 8.46
N VAL A 255 -3.50 17.68 7.70
CA VAL A 255 -4.44 18.54 6.97
C VAL A 255 -5.21 17.72 5.93
N LEU A 256 -4.54 16.81 5.21
CA LEU A 256 -5.20 15.91 4.28
C LEU A 256 -6.19 14.97 4.98
N HIS A 257 -5.80 14.38 6.10
CA HIS A 257 -6.66 13.51 6.91
C HIS A 257 -7.93 14.24 7.36
N ARG A 258 -7.80 15.48 7.86
CA ARG A 258 -8.94 16.31 8.26
C ARG A 258 -9.85 16.67 7.10
N HIS A 259 -9.30 17.05 5.95
CA HIS A 259 -10.07 17.45 4.78
C HIS A 259 -10.63 16.26 3.96
N CYS A 260 -10.12 15.05 4.16
CA CYS A 260 -10.68 13.82 3.56
C CYS A 260 -11.81 13.19 4.38
N LYS A 261 -12.03 13.63 5.63
CA LYS A 261 -13.16 13.13 6.43
C LYS A 261 -14.45 13.70 5.85
N ASP A 262 -15.17 12.89 5.07
CA ASP A 262 -16.57 13.15 4.75
C ASP A 262 -17.33 13.23 6.09
N ASP A 263 -18.01 14.35 6.34
CA ASP A 263 -18.86 14.56 7.52
C ASP A 263 -20.19 13.76 7.42
N ASN A 264 -20.15 12.64 6.70
CA ASN A 264 -21.27 11.75 6.42
C ASN A 264 -21.59 10.86 7.63
N GLY A 265 -21.91 11.47 8.78
CA GLY A 265 -22.82 11.00 9.83
C GLY A 265 -22.57 9.66 10.53
N LYS A 266 -21.70 8.79 10.02
CA LYS A 266 -21.25 7.58 10.69
C LYS A 266 -20.03 7.95 11.48
N LYS A 267 -20.26 8.51 12.67
CA LYS A 267 -19.24 8.55 13.73
C LYS A 267 -18.58 7.17 13.73
N ALA A 268 -17.33 7.08 13.31
CA ALA A 268 -16.56 5.88 13.54
C ALA A 268 -16.64 5.64 15.05
N ASN A 269 -17.14 4.48 15.48
CA ASN A 269 -17.28 4.12 16.89
C ASN A 269 -15.93 4.11 17.64
N ASN A 270 -14.82 4.42 16.95
CA ASN A 270 -13.50 4.56 17.50
C ASN A 270 -12.82 5.82 16.90
N PRO A 271 -12.42 6.83 17.70
CA PRO A 271 -11.70 8.01 17.22
C PRO A 271 -10.38 7.70 16.51
N ASN A 272 -9.83 6.50 16.77
CA ASN A 272 -8.53 6.02 16.28
C ASN A 272 -8.59 5.27 14.94
N HIS A 273 -9.73 5.26 14.23
CA HIS A 273 -9.82 4.62 12.91
C HIS A 273 -10.65 5.48 11.95
N CYS A 274 -10.01 5.99 10.91
CA CYS A 274 -10.65 6.80 9.88
C CYS A 274 -10.67 6.01 8.56
N ASN A 275 -11.72 6.14 7.76
CA ASN A 275 -11.75 5.48 6.46
C ASN A 275 -11.21 6.37 5.33
N CYS A 276 -10.42 7.40 5.65
CA CYS A 276 -9.86 8.30 4.65
C CYS A 276 -8.66 7.65 3.95
N ILE A 277 -8.29 8.20 2.78
CA ILE A 277 -7.17 7.68 1.98
C ILE A 277 -5.83 7.74 2.73
N ILE A 278 -5.64 8.74 3.59
CA ILE A 278 -4.42 8.89 4.40
C ILE A 278 -4.32 7.75 5.41
N ASP A 279 -5.41 7.45 6.12
CA ASP A 279 -5.44 6.37 7.11
C ASP A 279 -5.28 4.99 6.47
N GLN A 280 -5.85 4.79 5.28
CA GLN A 280 -5.69 3.54 4.52
C GLN A 280 -4.25 3.32 4.04
N ILE A 281 -3.53 4.38 3.65
CA ILE A 281 -2.20 4.28 3.06
C ILE A 281 -1.08 4.34 4.10
N PHE A 282 -1.11 5.35 4.96
CA PHE A 282 0.02 5.70 5.84
C PHE A 282 -0.16 5.25 7.30
N THR A 283 -1.39 4.96 7.75
CA THR A 283 -1.59 4.58 9.16
C THR A 283 -1.23 3.13 9.42
N GLY A 284 -0.15 2.95 10.19
CA GLY A 284 0.22 1.70 10.85
C GLY A 284 -0.35 1.61 12.26
N GLY A 285 -0.13 0.46 12.91
CA GLY A 285 -0.44 0.26 14.32
C GLY A 285 0.79 -0.26 15.05
N LEU A 286 1.25 0.49 16.05
CA LEU A 286 2.39 0.16 16.90
C LEU A 286 1.87 -0.49 18.19
N GLN A 287 2.31 -1.71 18.48
CA GLN A 287 2.02 -2.42 19.72
C GLN A 287 3.08 -2.07 20.76
N SER A 288 2.66 -1.49 21.88
CA SER A 288 3.49 -1.24 23.06
C SER A 288 3.13 -2.22 24.16
N ASP A 289 4.03 -3.17 24.41
CA ASP A 289 3.88 -4.17 25.46
C ASP A 289 4.70 -3.78 26.70
N VAL A 290 4.02 -3.67 27.84
CA VAL A 290 4.62 -3.44 29.15
C VAL A 290 4.55 -4.71 29.98
N THR A 291 5.70 -5.31 30.25
CA THR A 291 5.81 -6.57 31.00
C THR A 291 6.34 -6.31 32.41
N CYS A 292 5.51 -6.65 33.41
CA CYS A 292 5.89 -6.58 34.81
C CYS A 292 7.01 -7.59 35.12
N GLN A 293 8.10 -7.15 35.75
CA GLN A 293 9.23 -8.03 36.05
C GLN A 293 8.95 -9.03 37.19
N VAL A 294 7.92 -8.78 38.01
CA VAL A 294 7.56 -9.65 39.14
C VAL A 294 6.57 -10.73 38.74
N CYS A 295 5.39 -10.35 38.22
CA CYS A 295 4.34 -11.31 37.89
C CYS A 295 4.33 -11.75 36.41
N GLN A 296 5.18 -11.16 35.57
CA GLN A 296 5.23 -11.41 34.12
C GLN A 296 3.90 -11.09 33.38
N GLY A 297 2.99 -10.37 34.02
CA GLY A 297 1.78 -9.85 33.38
C GLY A 297 2.13 -8.81 32.32
N VAL A 298 1.51 -8.94 31.14
CA VAL A 298 1.71 -8.05 29.99
C VAL A 298 0.51 -7.14 29.84
N SER A 299 0.76 -5.83 29.71
CA SER A 299 -0.23 -4.84 29.31
C SER A 299 0.11 -4.34 27.91
N THR A 300 -0.83 -4.48 26.99
CA THR A 300 -0.64 -4.11 25.58
C THR A 300 -1.48 -2.89 25.23
N THR A 301 -0.85 -1.87 24.65
CA THR A 301 -1.53 -0.74 23.99
C THR A 301 -1.22 -0.74 22.50
N ILE A 302 -2.15 -0.25 21.67
CA ILE A 302 -1.96 -0.14 20.23
C ILE A 302 -2.16 1.32 19.83
N ASP A 303 -1.10 1.95 19.35
CA ASP A 303 -1.06 3.35 18.98
C ASP A 303 -0.94 3.50 17.45
N PRO A 304 -1.80 4.29 16.80
CA PRO A 304 -1.67 4.57 15.37
C PRO A 304 -0.46 5.46 15.11
N PHE A 305 0.20 5.28 13.96
CA PHE A 305 1.33 6.11 13.54
C PHE A 305 1.33 6.33 12.01
N TRP A 306 1.92 7.43 11.54
CA TRP A 306 2.17 7.70 10.11
C TRP A 306 3.62 7.50 9.69
N ASP A 307 4.54 7.58 10.64
CA ASP A 307 5.97 7.37 10.44
C ASP A 307 6.61 6.62 11.61
N ILE A 308 7.81 6.11 11.39
CA ILE A 308 8.66 5.51 12.41
C ILE A 308 9.95 6.32 12.47
N SER A 309 10.10 7.08 13.55
CA SER A 309 11.28 7.90 13.79
C SER A 309 12.35 7.09 14.55
N LEU A 310 13.46 6.78 13.87
CA LEU A 310 14.53 5.89 14.31
C LEU A 310 15.74 6.67 14.86
N ASP A 311 16.22 6.24 16.02
CA ASP A 311 17.44 6.80 16.62
C ASP A 311 18.70 6.25 15.92
N LEU A 312 19.70 7.11 15.78
CA LEU A 312 20.95 6.79 15.11
C LEU A 312 22.11 6.53 16.11
N PRO A 313 23.11 5.72 15.73
CA PRO A 313 24.35 5.60 16.50
C PRO A 313 25.03 6.95 16.65
N GLY A 314 25.47 7.21 17.87
CA GLY A 314 26.05 8.48 18.27
C GLY A 314 25.06 9.43 18.93
N SER A 315 23.74 9.20 18.92
CA SER A 315 22.81 10.01 19.73
C SER A 315 23.11 9.87 21.24
N SER A 316 22.63 10.80 22.06
CA SER A 316 22.86 10.82 23.51
C SER A 316 22.23 9.64 24.26
N THR A 317 21.53 8.73 23.56
CA THR A 317 21.02 7.50 24.17
C THR A 317 22.13 6.44 24.23
N PRO A 318 22.39 5.81 25.39
CA PRO A 318 23.46 4.84 25.55
C PRO A 318 23.44 3.76 24.46
N PHE A 319 24.51 3.69 23.67
CA PHE A 319 24.73 2.65 22.69
C PHE A 319 25.23 1.39 23.41
N TRP A 320 24.29 0.64 23.99
CA TRP A 320 24.62 -0.68 24.53
C TRP A 320 24.91 -1.64 23.38
N PRO A 321 26.10 -2.28 23.33
CA PRO A 321 26.46 -3.24 22.30
C PRO A 321 25.42 -4.37 22.21
N LEU A 322 25.25 -4.90 21.01
CA LEU A 322 24.52 -6.13 20.80
C LEU A 322 25.29 -7.28 21.48
N SER A 323 24.71 -7.82 22.56
CA SER A 323 25.10 -9.02 23.33
C SER A 323 25.99 -8.81 24.58
N PRO A 324 25.57 -9.29 25.76
CA PRO A 324 26.46 -9.66 26.86
C PRO A 324 26.88 -11.12 26.68
N GLY A 325 28.11 -11.36 26.24
CA GLY A 325 28.61 -12.72 26.00
C GLY A 325 29.95 -12.75 25.28
N GLY A 326 30.96 -12.12 25.87
CA GLY A 326 32.35 -12.20 25.45
C GLY A 326 33.23 -11.70 26.59
N ASP A 327 33.96 -12.63 27.20
CA ASP A 327 34.76 -12.40 28.40
C ASP A 327 35.72 -11.21 28.26
N GLY A 328 35.83 -10.47 29.37
CA GLY A 328 36.74 -9.34 29.48
C GLY A 328 38.20 -9.78 29.47
N SER A 329 38.98 -9.23 28.54
CA SER A 329 40.37 -8.84 28.75
C SER A 329 40.89 -8.12 27.50
N ALA A 330 41.10 -6.81 27.58
CA ALA A 330 42.28 -6.12 27.04
C ALA A 330 42.05 -4.60 27.06
N LEU A 331 42.81 -3.94 27.93
CA LEU A 331 43.21 -2.55 27.74
C LEU A 331 44.00 -2.45 26.44
N ASN A 332 43.55 -1.63 25.50
CA ASN A 332 44.34 -0.65 24.74
C ASN A 332 43.50 -0.03 23.63
N GLY A 333 43.69 1.28 23.43
CA GLY A 333 43.01 2.04 22.39
C GLY A 333 43.44 1.58 21.01
N GLU A 334 42.56 0.84 20.33
CA GLU A 334 42.52 0.75 18.89
C GLU A 334 41.05 0.83 18.44
N SER A 335 40.83 1.71 17.48
CA SER A 335 39.58 1.96 16.77
C SER A 335 38.92 0.66 16.29
N HIS A 336 37.84 0.25 16.97
CA HIS A 336 36.94 -0.78 16.46
C HIS A 336 36.17 -0.23 15.25
N ALA A 337 36.69 -0.52 14.06
CA ALA A 337 35.90 -0.53 12.83
C ALA A 337 35.02 -1.79 12.83
N THR A 338 33.71 -1.65 13.07
CA THR A 338 32.76 -2.77 13.02
C THR A 338 31.49 -2.37 12.28
N GLY A 339 31.47 -2.56 10.95
CA GLY A 339 30.28 -2.51 10.09
C GLY A 339 29.62 -1.13 9.89
N ALA A 340 29.22 -0.81 8.65
CA ALA A 340 28.33 0.33 8.43
C ALA A 340 26.97 0.05 9.11
N THR A 341 26.44 1.05 9.81
CA THR A 341 25.11 0.93 10.46
C THR A 341 24.04 0.72 9.41
N THR A 342 23.14 -0.24 9.61
CA THR A 342 22.04 -0.49 8.67
C THR A 342 20.69 -0.02 9.22
N LEU A 343 19.73 0.23 8.32
CA LEU A 343 18.34 0.49 8.68
C LEU A 343 17.74 -0.65 9.52
N THR A 344 18.12 -1.89 9.21
CA THR A 344 17.71 -3.08 9.97
C THR A 344 18.23 -3.03 11.41
N ASP A 345 19.45 -2.52 11.65
CA ASP A 345 19.99 -2.35 13.01
C ASP A 345 19.21 -1.29 13.79
N CYS A 346 18.88 -0.17 13.14
CA CYS A 346 18.02 0.87 13.72
C CYS A 346 16.65 0.30 14.12
N LEU A 347 16.03 -0.50 13.25
CA LEU A 347 14.74 -1.16 13.54
C LEU A 347 14.84 -2.19 14.67
N ARG A 348 15.89 -3.03 14.69
CA ARG A 348 16.13 -3.96 15.81
C ARG A 348 16.23 -3.21 17.13
N ARG A 349 16.90 -2.06 17.14
CA ARG A 349 17.06 -1.22 18.33
C ARG A 349 15.73 -0.59 18.74
N PHE A 350 14.94 -0.10 17.78
CA PHE A 350 13.61 0.44 18.01
C PHE A 350 12.65 -0.61 18.62
N THR A 351 12.72 -1.86 18.17
CA THR A 351 11.84 -2.94 18.68
C THR A 351 12.40 -3.72 19.88
N ARG A 352 13.56 -3.30 20.41
CA ARG A 352 14.21 -3.99 21.52
C ARG A 352 13.45 -3.71 22.82
N PRO A 353 13.21 -4.71 23.68
CA PRO A 353 12.72 -4.46 25.02
C PRO A 353 13.68 -3.56 25.79
N GLU A 354 13.17 -2.49 26.38
CA GLU A 354 13.91 -1.59 27.25
C GLU A 354 13.38 -1.68 28.69
N HIS A 355 14.28 -1.63 29.66
CA HIS A 355 13.93 -1.59 31.06
C HIS A 355 13.66 -0.14 31.47
N LEU A 356 12.47 0.15 32.01
CA LEU A 356 12.06 1.53 32.34
C LEU A 356 12.85 2.12 33.54
N GLY A 357 13.47 1.26 34.35
CA GLY A 357 14.29 1.67 35.49
C GLY A 357 13.47 1.93 36.75
N SER A 358 14.18 2.04 37.87
CA SER A 358 13.60 2.19 39.21
C SER A 358 12.86 3.52 39.42
N SER A 359 13.14 4.54 38.61
CA SER A 359 12.49 5.85 38.63
C SER A 359 11.15 5.90 37.88
N ALA A 360 10.84 4.90 37.05
CA ALA A 360 9.63 4.85 36.22
C ALA A 360 8.80 3.57 36.47
N LYS A 361 8.62 3.21 37.75
CA LYS A 361 7.80 2.05 38.13
C LYS A 361 6.34 2.25 37.72
N ILE A 362 5.72 1.19 37.23
CA ILE A 362 4.31 1.20 36.79
C ILE A 362 3.49 0.43 37.81
N LYS A 363 2.29 0.93 38.13
CA LYS A 363 1.35 0.22 39.00
C LYS A 363 0.81 -1.00 38.27
N CYS A 364 1.29 -2.18 38.66
CA CYS A 364 0.86 -3.44 38.07
C CYS A 364 -0.53 -3.84 38.57
N SER A 365 -1.43 -4.20 37.66
CA SER A 365 -2.79 -4.68 38.00
C SER A 365 -2.79 -6.01 38.73
N GLY A 366 -1.86 -6.92 38.41
CA GLY A 366 -1.74 -8.22 39.06
C GLY A 366 -1.06 -8.18 40.44
N CYS A 367 -0.03 -7.34 40.60
CA CYS A 367 0.68 -7.19 41.89
C CYS A 367 0.06 -6.14 42.81
N HIS A 368 -0.92 -5.37 42.32
CA HIS A 368 -1.54 -4.22 43.00
C HIS A 368 -0.55 -3.20 43.60
N SER A 369 0.67 -3.14 43.06
CA SER A 369 1.80 -2.35 43.57
C SER A 369 2.67 -1.81 42.43
N TYR A 370 3.52 -0.82 42.72
CA TYR A 370 4.45 -0.25 41.75
C TYR A 370 5.63 -1.17 41.51
N GLN A 371 5.74 -1.68 40.29
CA GLN A 371 6.75 -2.65 39.90
C GLN A 371 7.61 -2.12 38.77
N GLU A 372 8.84 -2.61 38.71
CA GLU A 372 9.69 -2.42 37.55
C GLU A 372 9.13 -3.23 36.38
N SER A 373 9.23 -2.65 35.19
CA SER A 373 8.66 -3.21 33.98
C SER A 373 9.59 -2.99 32.80
N THR A 374 9.52 -3.89 31.82
CA THR A 374 10.13 -3.70 30.52
C THR A 374 9.08 -3.23 29.54
N LYS A 375 9.43 -2.30 28.66
CA LYS A 375 8.59 -1.83 27.56
C LYS A 375 9.18 -2.33 26.24
N GLN A 376 8.34 -2.84 25.35
CA GLN A 376 8.75 -3.22 24.00
C GLN A 376 7.78 -2.64 22.97
N LEU A 377 8.32 -2.12 21.87
CA LEU A 377 7.55 -1.66 20.72
C LEU A 377 7.66 -2.70 19.60
N THR A 378 6.54 -3.10 19.00
CA THR A 378 6.49 -3.99 17.83
C THR A 378 5.41 -3.54 16.85
N MET A 379 5.48 -3.96 15.60
CA MET A 379 4.49 -3.55 14.59
C MET A 379 3.26 -4.47 14.65
N LYS A 380 2.11 -3.94 15.05
CA LYS A 380 0.83 -4.67 14.97
C LYS A 380 0.31 -4.74 13.55
N LYS A 381 0.36 -3.60 12.86
CA LYS A 381 -0.11 -3.43 11.48
C LYS A 381 0.90 -2.55 10.76
N LEU A 382 1.47 -3.06 9.66
CA LEU A 382 2.34 -2.28 8.79
C LEU A 382 1.48 -1.47 7.80
N PRO A 383 1.73 -0.15 7.61
CA PRO A 383 1.01 0.65 6.63
C PRO A 383 1.33 0.21 5.20
N ILE A 384 0.50 0.62 4.23
CA ILE A 384 0.79 0.32 2.82
C ILE A 384 2.02 1.09 2.36
N VAL A 385 2.15 2.34 2.79
CA VAL A 385 3.36 3.15 2.62
C VAL A 385 3.96 3.40 3.98
N ALA A 386 5.12 2.81 4.24
CA ALA A 386 5.90 3.04 5.45
C ALA A 386 6.89 4.18 5.24
N CYS A 387 6.85 5.16 6.14
CA CYS A 387 7.81 6.26 6.22
C CYS A 387 8.75 6.03 7.41
N PHE A 388 10.06 5.88 7.14
CA PHE A 388 11.08 5.85 8.18
C PHE A 388 11.79 7.20 8.22
N HIS A 389 11.78 7.83 9.39
CA HIS A 389 12.49 9.06 9.65
C HIS A 389 13.78 8.74 10.42
N LEU A 390 14.94 9.03 9.83
CA LEU A 390 16.22 8.90 10.52
C LEU A 390 16.47 10.18 11.31
N LYS A 391 16.41 10.13 12.65
CA LYS A 391 16.55 11.31 13.53
C LYS A 391 17.98 11.84 13.50
N ARG A 392 18.28 12.62 12.46
CA ARG A 392 19.60 13.21 12.24
C ARG A 392 19.83 14.51 13.02
N PHE A 393 18.78 15.09 13.60
CA PHE A 393 18.89 16.34 14.34
C PHE A 393 18.69 16.07 15.82
N GLU A 394 19.71 16.39 16.61
CA GLU A 394 19.68 16.23 18.06
C GLU A 394 19.60 17.61 18.71
N HIS A 395 18.54 17.84 19.47
CA HIS A 395 18.34 19.03 20.28
C HIS A 395 18.33 18.64 21.76
N SER A 396 19.47 18.80 22.42
CA SER A 396 19.58 18.70 23.88
C SER A 396 19.93 20.08 24.46
N ALA A 397 19.63 20.29 25.74
CA ALA A 397 19.92 21.55 26.44
C ALA A 397 21.40 21.96 26.37
N LYS A 398 22.30 21.02 26.12
CA LYS A 398 23.76 21.24 26.04
C LYS A 398 24.34 21.09 24.63
N LEU A 399 23.62 20.49 23.69
CA LEU A 399 24.18 20.12 22.39
C LEU A 399 23.11 20.19 21.30
N ARG A 400 23.40 20.96 20.25
CA ARG A 400 22.67 20.94 18.98
C ARG A 400 23.64 20.46 17.92
N ARG A 401 23.41 19.29 17.33
CA ARG A 401 24.22 18.81 16.21
C ARG A 401 23.43 17.99 15.19
N LYS A 402 23.96 17.95 13.97
CA LYS A 402 23.54 17.02 12.92
C LYS A 402 24.35 15.73 13.02
N ILE A 403 23.67 14.58 13.00
CA ILE A 403 24.26 13.24 12.92
C ILE A 403 24.46 12.90 11.43
N THR A 404 25.71 12.96 10.99
CA THR A 404 26.14 12.65 9.62
C THR A 404 26.51 11.17 9.44
N THR A 405 26.25 10.32 10.44
CA THR A 405 26.50 8.88 10.37
C THR A 405 25.76 8.30 9.17
N TYR A 406 26.50 7.64 8.28
CA TYR A 406 25.93 6.92 7.15
C TYR A 406 25.12 5.73 7.65
N VAL A 407 23.91 5.57 7.11
CA VAL A 407 23.00 4.46 7.42
C VAL A 407 22.65 3.77 6.12
N SER A 408 23.10 2.53 5.95
CA SER A 408 22.78 1.73 4.78
C SER A 408 21.32 1.27 4.85
N PHE A 409 20.52 1.58 3.83
CA PHE A 409 19.13 1.13 3.69
C PHE A 409 18.97 0.27 2.43
N PRO A 410 18.24 -0.86 2.47
CA PRO A 410 18.11 -1.74 1.32
C PRO A 410 16.98 -1.29 0.37
N LEU A 411 17.02 -1.72 -0.89
CA LEU A 411 15.90 -1.52 -1.83
C LEU A 411 14.64 -2.30 -1.42
N GLU A 412 14.83 -3.48 -0.84
CA GLU A 412 13.78 -4.35 -0.32
C GLU A 412 14.05 -4.59 1.17
N LEU A 413 13.04 -4.38 2.00
CA LEU A 413 13.15 -4.51 3.44
C LEU A 413 12.14 -5.54 3.94
N ASP A 414 12.64 -6.53 4.68
CA ASP A 414 11.81 -7.50 5.39
C ASP A 414 11.42 -6.96 6.76
N MET A 415 10.12 -6.68 6.93
CA MET A 415 9.56 -6.20 8.19
C MET A 415 9.08 -7.32 9.11
N THR A 416 9.01 -8.56 8.63
CA THR A 416 8.52 -9.74 9.38
C THR A 416 9.16 -9.89 10.76
N PRO A 417 10.48 -9.67 10.96
CA PRO A 417 11.10 -9.80 12.29
C PRO A 417 10.60 -8.79 13.32
N PHE A 418 10.07 -7.65 12.87
CA PHE A 418 9.65 -6.50 13.68
C PHE A 418 8.13 -6.48 13.93
N MET A 419 7.38 -7.41 13.32
CA MET A 419 5.94 -7.57 13.52
C MET A 419 5.64 -8.30 14.83
N ALA A 420 4.56 -7.90 15.50
CA ALA A 420 4.05 -8.53 16.72
C ALA A 420 3.57 -9.98 16.47
N SER A 421 3.14 -10.29 15.23
CA SER A 421 2.66 -11.60 14.81
C SER A 421 3.29 -11.99 13.48
N ARG A 422 4.07 -13.06 13.47
CA ARG A 422 4.82 -13.54 12.29
C ARG A 422 4.02 -14.53 11.44
N ARG A 423 2.80 -14.14 11.03
CA ARG A 423 1.91 -15.02 10.25
C ARG A 423 2.24 -15.01 8.76
N ASN A 424 2.56 -13.82 8.23
CA ASN A 424 2.83 -13.59 6.82
C ASN A 424 4.21 -12.93 6.65
N VAL A 425 4.73 -12.95 5.42
CA VAL A 425 5.98 -12.26 5.06
C VAL A 425 5.63 -10.82 4.68
N ASP A 426 6.15 -9.85 5.43
CA ASP A 426 5.92 -8.42 5.20
C ASP A 426 7.11 -7.78 4.47
N LEU A 427 7.15 -7.93 3.14
CA LEU A 427 8.16 -7.30 2.27
C LEU A 427 7.71 -5.93 1.77
N ILE A 428 8.59 -4.94 1.88
CA ILE A 428 8.36 -3.58 1.40
C ILE A 428 9.51 -3.09 0.50
N LEU A 429 9.18 -2.27 -0.50
CA LEU A 429 10.10 -1.80 -1.53
C LEU A 429 10.29 -0.28 -1.48
N LEU A 430 11.54 0.16 -1.52
CA LEU A 430 11.94 1.56 -1.53
C LEU A 430 11.48 2.21 -2.83
N PHE A 431 10.85 3.38 -2.72
CA PHE A 431 10.44 4.17 -3.89
C PHE A 431 10.73 5.66 -3.78
N ALA A 432 10.96 6.20 -2.58
CA ALA A 432 11.48 7.56 -2.45
C ALA A 432 12.45 7.70 -1.27
N VAL A 433 13.45 8.56 -1.45
CA VAL A 433 14.48 8.89 -0.44
C VAL A 433 14.61 10.41 -0.41
N VAL A 434 14.28 11.03 0.72
CA VAL A 434 14.52 12.46 0.95
C VAL A 434 15.87 12.59 1.65
N ASN A 435 16.72 13.48 1.15
CA ASN A 435 18.04 13.76 1.66
C ASN A 435 18.14 15.20 2.15
N HIS A 436 19.01 15.43 3.13
CA HIS A 436 19.28 16.77 3.65
C HIS A 436 20.78 17.06 3.63
N GLN A 437 21.19 18.06 2.85
CA GLN A 437 22.57 18.56 2.80
C GLN A 437 22.67 19.85 3.60
N GLY A 438 23.79 20.07 4.30
CA GLY A 438 23.99 21.26 5.14
C GLY A 438 23.96 20.97 6.65
N THR A 439 23.84 22.03 7.44
CA THR A 439 23.88 22.05 8.91
C THR A 439 22.48 22.03 9.52
N LEU A 440 22.35 22.20 10.84
CA LEU A 440 21.05 22.31 11.52
C LEU A 440 20.26 23.58 11.16
N GLU A 441 20.97 24.68 10.90
CA GLU A 441 20.36 26.01 10.73
C GLU A 441 20.22 26.39 9.26
N SER A 442 20.98 25.73 8.39
CA SER A 442 20.92 25.96 6.96
C SER A 442 21.16 24.67 6.20
N GLY A 443 20.25 24.35 5.28
CA GLY A 443 20.44 23.22 4.41
C GLY A 443 19.55 23.22 3.18
N HIS A 444 19.63 22.11 2.45
CA HIS A 444 18.91 21.89 1.21
C HIS A 444 18.38 20.46 1.15
N TYR A 445 17.09 20.34 0.89
CA TYR A 445 16.42 19.06 0.72
C TYR A 445 16.34 18.67 -0.75
N THR A 446 16.66 17.41 -1.04
CA THR A 446 16.48 16.80 -2.37
C THR A 446 15.80 15.46 -2.23
N THR A 447 15.13 14.98 -3.28
CA THR A 447 14.44 13.68 -3.23
C THR A 447 14.87 12.80 -4.40
N PHE A 448 15.20 11.55 -4.13
CA PHE A 448 15.22 10.50 -5.15
C PHE A 448 13.86 9.84 -5.24
N ILE A 449 13.36 9.63 -6.45
CA ILE A 449 12.08 8.95 -6.73
C ILE A 449 12.30 7.79 -7.69
N ARG A 450 11.62 6.67 -7.42
CA ARG A 450 11.55 5.51 -8.31
C ARG A 450 10.33 5.66 -9.21
N GLN A 451 10.56 5.59 -10.52
CA GLN A 451 9.52 5.63 -11.54
C GLN A 451 9.38 4.27 -12.23
N HIS A 452 8.61 4.24 -13.33
CA HIS A 452 8.37 3.04 -14.13
C HIS A 452 9.68 2.34 -14.53
N LYS A 453 9.66 1.00 -14.52
CA LYS A 453 10.80 0.12 -14.87
C LYS A 453 12.03 0.33 -13.97
N ASP A 454 11.81 0.63 -12.70
CA ASP A 454 12.87 0.75 -11.69
C ASP A 454 13.93 1.80 -12.01
N GLN A 455 13.53 2.83 -12.77
CA GLN A 455 14.38 3.98 -13.06
C GLN A 455 14.28 4.99 -11.92
N TRP A 456 15.45 5.47 -11.48
CA TRP A 456 15.55 6.45 -10.42
C TRP A 456 15.84 7.84 -10.99
N PHE A 457 15.26 8.85 -10.35
CA PHE A 457 15.47 10.25 -10.69
C PHE A 457 15.74 11.06 -9.42
N LYS A 458 16.69 11.98 -9.49
CA LYS A 458 16.93 13.00 -8.46
C LYS A 458 16.12 14.25 -8.79
N CYS A 459 15.23 14.62 -7.89
CA CYS A 459 14.47 15.85 -7.90
C CYS A 459 15.17 16.86 -6.98
N ASP A 460 15.67 17.93 -7.59
CA ASP A 460 16.33 19.05 -6.96
C ASP A 460 15.57 20.32 -7.37
N ASP A 461 14.51 20.61 -6.61
CA ASP A 461 13.51 21.64 -6.94
C ASP A 461 13.02 21.53 -8.39
N ALA A 462 13.36 22.52 -9.23
CA ALA A 462 12.93 22.60 -10.61
C ALA A 462 13.65 21.61 -11.53
N ILE A 463 14.78 21.06 -11.08
CA ILE A 463 15.69 20.25 -11.87
C ILE A 463 15.44 18.76 -11.54
N ILE A 464 15.12 17.99 -12.58
CA ILE A 464 15.03 16.52 -12.48
C ILE A 464 16.14 15.91 -13.33
N THR A 465 16.95 15.07 -12.69
CA THR A 465 18.04 14.34 -13.35
C THR A 465 17.89 12.84 -13.13
N LYS A 466 18.40 12.02 -14.06
CA LYS A 466 18.41 10.56 -13.89
C LYS A 466 19.48 10.18 -12.85
N ALA A 467 19.15 9.23 -11.99
CA ALA A 467 20.06 8.69 -10.98
C ALA A 467 20.22 7.17 -11.15
N SER A 468 21.38 6.65 -10.75
CA SER A 468 21.58 5.21 -10.61
C SER A 468 21.09 4.74 -9.24
N ILE A 469 20.80 3.43 -9.11
CA ILE A 469 20.48 2.83 -7.82
C ILE A 469 21.62 3.06 -6.81
N LYS A 470 22.87 3.02 -7.28
CA LYS A 470 24.03 3.26 -6.43
C LYS A 470 24.00 4.68 -5.83
N ASP A 471 23.71 5.70 -6.64
CA ASP A 471 23.60 7.09 -6.16
C ASP A 471 22.51 7.24 -5.09
N VAL A 472 21.44 6.45 -5.18
CA VAL A 472 20.35 6.45 -4.19
C VAL A 472 20.79 5.78 -2.90
N LEU A 473 21.37 4.58 -2.98
CA LEU A 473 21.76 3.80 -1.81
C LEU A 473 22.94 4.40 -1.06
N ASP A 474 23.89 5.03 -1.77
CA ASP A 474 25.06 5.70 -1.17
C ASP A 474 24.69 7.07 -0.54
N SER A 475 23.43 7.51 -0.63
CA SER A 475 23.03 8.84 -0.17
C SER A 475 22.68 8.92 1.32
N GLU A 476 22.80 10.12 1.90
CA GLU A 476 22.46 10.39 3.31
C GLU A 476 20.95 10.52 3.51
N GLY A 477 20.23 9.39 3.41
CA GLY A 477 18.79 9.31 3.62
C GLY A 477 18.35 10.00 4.92
N TYR A 478 17.38 10.89 4.83
CA TYR A 478 16.70 11.55 5.97
C TYR A 478 15.32 10.94 6.20
N LEU A 479 14.49 10.88 5.14
CA LEU A 479 13.22 10.14 5.13
C LEU A 479 13.27 9.06 4.06
N LEU A 480 12.84 7.85 4.42
CA LEU A 480 12.79 6.70 3.53
C LEU A 480 11.34 6.25 3.36
N PHE A 481 10.85 6.25 2.11
CA PHE A 481 9.49 5.82 1.80
C PHE A 481 9.51 4.46 1.10
N TYR A 482 8.88 3.48 1.76
CA TYR A 482 8.70 2.14 1.25
C TYR A 482 7.22 1.86 1.01
N HIS A 483 6.88 1.10 -0.02
CA HIS A 483 5.51 0.59 -0.22
C HIS A 483 5.49 -0.94 -0.09
N LYS A 484 4.38 -1.51 0.38
CA LYS A 484 4.19 -2.98 0.39
C LYS A 484 4.32 -3.55 -1.02
N GLN A 485 5.04 -4.67 -1.12
CA GLN A 485 5.17 -5.41 -2.38
C GLN A 485 3.87 -6.18 -2.72
N PHE A 486 3.21 -6.70 -1.69
CA PHE A 486 1.93 -7.40 -1.79
C PHE A 486 0.89 -6.65 -0.96
N LEU A 487 -0.18 -6.21 -1.62
CA LEU A 487 -1.35 -5.69 -0.92
C LEU A 487 -2.18 -6.90 -0.46
N GLU A 488 -2.19 -7.14 0.85
CA GLU A 488 -3.15 -8.06 1.46
C GLU A 488 -4.53 -7.41 1.35
N TYR A 489 -5.33 -7.90 0.41
CA TYR A 489 -6.76 -7.60 0.37
C TYR A 489 -7.44 -8.52 1.38
N GLU A 490 -7.50 -8.10 2.64
CA GLU A 490 -8.40 -8.69 3.65
C GLU A 490 -9.87 -8.42 3.31
#